data_AF-A0A7W6PA18-F1
#
_entry.id   AF-A0A7W6PA18-F1
#
_cell.length_a   1.000
_cell.length_b   1.000
_cell.length_c   1.000
_cell.angle_alpha   90.00
_cell.angle_beta   90.00
_cell.angle_gamma   90.00
#
_symmetry.space_group_name_H-M   'P 1'
#
loop_
_entity.id
_entity.type
_entity.pdbx_description
1 polymer ?
#
loop_
_entity_poly.entity_id
_entity_poly.type
_entity_poly.pdbx_seq_one_letter_code
_entity_poly.pdbx_strand_id
1 'polypeptide(L)'
;MKRIAILTAIALAAPLSAFAMPAVGDVVGTNPKDATAALEKAGCSVRAFEAEGGMIEAKCTDQSNKMWEIYIDPASGAVKKISGKD
;
A
#
# COMPACT_ATOMS: atom_id res chain seq x y z
N MET A 1 -32.91 48.51 -1.05
CA MET A 1 -32.94 47.17 -0.42
C MET A 1 -32.15 46.20 -1.30
N LYS A 2 -30.90 45.89 -0.96
CA LYS A 2 -30.05 45.00 -1.77
C LYS A 2 -30.01 43.64 -1.08
N ARG A 3 -30.71 42.66 -1.66
CA ARG A 3 -30.81 41.29 -1.15
C ARG A 3 -29.47 40.60 -1.38
N ILE A 4 -28.72 40.31 -0.32
CA ILE A 4 -27.50 39.52 -0.38
C ILE A 4 -27.92 38.06 -0.25
N ALA A 5 -27.87 37.33 -1.35
CA ALA A 5 -28.05 35.88 -1.34
C ALA A 5 -26.72 35.24 -0.92
N ILE A 6 -26.73 34.54 0.22
CA ILE A 6 -25.59 33.75 0.69
C ILE A 6 -25.70 32.37 0.03
N LEU A 7 -24.77 32.06 -0.88
CA LEU A 7 -24.57 30.69 -1.37
C LEU A 7 -23.74 29.92 -0.32
N THR A 8 -24.37 28.99 0.38
CA THR A 8 -23.69 27.95 1.17
C THR A 8 -23.14 26.88 0.23
N ALA A 9 -21.83 26.88 -0.01
CA ALA A 9 -21.13 25.77 -0.66
C ALA A 9 -20.86 24.68 0.39
N ILE A 10 -21.56 23.55 0.27
CA ILE A 10 -21.26 22.35 1.05
C ILE A 10 -20.06 21.68 0.39
N ALA A 11 -18.88 21.85 0.96
CA ALA A 11 -17.70 21.07 0.58
C ALA A 11 -17.90 19.62 1.06
N LEU A 12 -18.15 18.69 0.13
CA LEU A 12 -18.03 17.27 0.42
C LEU A 12 -16.55 16.96 0.66
N ALA A 13 -16.14 16.94 1.92
CA ALA A 13 -14.87 16.34 2.33
C ALA A 13 -15.02 14.81 2.23
N ALA A 14 -14.79 14.26 1.04
CA ALA A 14 -14.56 12.82 0.93
C ALA A 14 -13.23 12.51 1.64
N PRO A 15 -13.17 11.48 2.50
CA PRO A 15 -11.91 11.04 3.06
C PRO A 15 -11.03 10.58 1.90
N LEU A 16 -9.97 11.36 1.63
CA LEU A 16 -8.82 10.88 0.88
C LEU A 16 -8.15 9.84 1.77
N SER A 17 -8.64 8.61 1.75
CA SER A 17 -7.92 7.47 2.29
C SER A 17 -6.66 7.30 1.46
N ALA A 18 -5.59 7.96 1.89
CA ALA A 18 -4.26 7.68 1.39
C ALA A 18 -3.99 6.21 1.72
N PHE A 19 -3.93 5.37 0.69
CA PHE A 19 -3.52 3.98 0.85
C PHE A 19 -2.06 4.00 1.26
N ALA A 20 -1.81 3.88 2.56
CA ALA A 20 -0.47 3.79 3.11
C ALA A 20 0.09 2.39 2.79
N MET A 21 1.32 2.36 2.28
CA MET A 21 2.14 1.15 2.13
C MET A 21 1.99 0.22 3.34
N PRO A 22 2.12 -1.12 3.17
CA PRO A 22 2.10 -2.05 4.30
C PRO A 22 3.12 -1.64 5.37
N ALA A 23 2.90 -2.04 6.61
CA ALA A 23 3.83 -1.82 7.71
C ALA A 23 4.60 -3.10 8.04
N VAL A 24 5.77 -2.94 8.68
CA VAL A 24 6.47 -4.08 9.30
C VAL A 24 5.59 -4.67 10.39
N GLY A 25 5.40 -5.99 10.35
CA GLY A 25 4.50 -6.74 11.23
C GLY A 25 3.15 -7.09 10.61
N ASP A 26 2.74 -6.43 9.52
CA ASP A 26 1.50 -6.76 8.82
C ASP A 26 1.59 -8.17 8.23
N VAL A 27 0.50 -8.95 8.35
CA VAL A 27 0.40 -10.28 7.75
C VAL A 27 -0.29 -10.15 6.40
N VAL A 28 0.47 -10.39 5.33
CA VAL A 28 0.03 -10.29 3.94
C VAL A 28 -0.21 -11.66 3.29
N GLY A 29 0.22 -12.74 3.95
CA GLY A 29 0.03 -14.12 3.48
C GLY A 29 1.33 -14.77 3.02
N THR A 30 1.30 -16.09 2.88
CA THR A 30 2.49 -16.94 2.62
C THR A 30 2.58 -17.41 1.16
N ASN A 31 1.66 -16.98 0.30
CA ASN A 31 1.67 -17.29 -1.12
C ASN A 31 1.47 -16.03 -1.97
N PRO A 32 1.89 -16.04 -3.25
CA PRO A 32 1.86 -14.85 -4.10
C PRO A 32 0.47 -14.24 -4.29
N LYS A 33 -0.58 -15.07 -4.34
CA LYS A 33 -1.95 -14.59 -4.59
C LYS A 33 -2.45 -13.77 -3.40
N ASP A 34 -2.34 -14.31 -2.19
CA ASP A 34 -2.81 -13.64 -0.98
C ASP A 34 -1.96 -12.40 -0.67
N ALA A 35 -0.63 -12.52 -0.83
CA ALA A 35 0.28 -11.40 -0.70
C ALA A 35 -0.06 -10.27 -1.67
N THR A 36 -0.33 -10.58 -2.95
CA THR A 36 -0.72 -9.56 -3.93
C THR A 36 -1.99 -8.83 -3.49
N ALA A 37 -3.03 -9.57 -3.13
CA ALA A 37 -4.30 -8.95 -2.74
C ALA A 37 -4.16 -8.04 -1.50
N ALA A 38 -3.38 -8.47 -0.51
CA ALA A 38 -3.13 -7.68 0.70
C ALA A 38 -2.27 -6.44 0.42
N LEU A 39 -1.20 -6.59 -0.36
CA LEU A 39 -0.29 -5.49 -0.71
C LEU A 39 -0.98 -4.44 -1.59
N GLU A 40 -1.75 -4.85 -2.59
CA GLU A 40 -2.51 -3.93 -3.44
C GLU A 40 -3.57 -3.16 -2.65
N LYS A 41 -4.23 -3.83 -1.70
CA LYS A 41 -5.16 -3.19 -0.76
C LYS A 41 -4.45 -2.18 0.14
N ALA A 42 -3.17 -2.36 0.42
CA ALA A 42 -2.30 -1.42 1.14
C ALA A 42 -1.62 -0.40 0.20
N GLY A 43 -2.05 -0.24 -1.05
CA GLY A 43 -1.49 0.76 -1.96
C GLY A 43 -0.13 0.41 -2.57
N CYS A 44 0.31 -0.85 -2.43
CA CYS A 44 1.55 -1.39 -2.99
C CYS A 44 1.19 -2.27 -4.20
N SER A 45 1.26 -1.69 -5.41
CA SER A 45 0.91 -2.38 -6.65
C SER A 45 2.02 -3.33 -7.07
N VAL A 46 1.82 -4.63 -6.88
CA VAL A 46 2.86 -5.66 -7.07
C VAL A 46 3.27 -5.77 -8.54
N ARG A 47 4.57 -6.00 -8.77
CA ARG A 47 5.21 -6.14 -10.09
C ARG A 47 5.88 -7.50 -10.24
N ALA A 48 6.49 -7.99 -9.18
CA ALA A 48 7.19 -9.27 -9.18
C ALA A 48 7.31 -9.84 -7.76
N PHE A 49 7.54 -11.15 -7.71
CA PHE A 49 7.99 -11.84 -6.51
C PHE A 49 9.32 -12.54 -6.78
N GLU A 50 10.22 -12.46 -5.81
CA GLU A 50 11.51 -13.15 -5.84
C GLU A 50 11.72 -13.88 -4.50
N ALA A 51 12.52 -14.95 -4.52
CA ALA A 51 12.97 -15.62 -3.31
C ALA A 51 14.40 -15.18 -3.01
N GLU A 52 14.59 -14.35 -1.98
CA GLU A 52 15.89 -13.77 -1.64
C GLU A 52 16.15 -13.88 -0.14
N GLY A 53 17.34 -14.34 0.25
CA GLY A 53 17.76 -14.39 1.65
C GLY A 53 16.85 -15.21 2.58
N GLY A 54 16.13 -16.20 2.05
CA GLY A 54 15.14 -16.99 2.80
C GLY A 54 13.77 -16.31 2.97
N MET A 55 13.55 -15.20 2.29
CA MET A 55 12.32 -14.40 2.34
C MET A 55 11.60 -14.41 0.98
N ILE A 56 10.31 -14.10 1.01
CA ILE A 56 9.57 -13.71 -0.19
C ILE A 56 9.75 -12.20 -0.34
N GLU A 57 10.38 -11.76 -1.43
CA GLU A 57 10.49 -10.34 -1.78
C GLU A 57 9.38 -9.99 -2.77
N ALA A 58 8.49 -9.07 -2.39
CA ALA A 58 7.52 -8.48 -3.30
C ALA A 58 8.00 -7.10 -3.76
N LYS A 59 8.24 -6.95 -5.07
CA LYS A 59 8.54 -5.65 -5.69
C LYS A 59 7.22 -4.99 -6.06
N CYS A 60 6.98 -3.78 -5.58
CA CYS A 60 5.75 -3.05 -5.89
C CYS A 60 6.00 -1.56 -6.08
N THR A 61 5.01 -0.87 -6.63
CA THR A 61 5.02 0.60 -6.72
C THR A 61 3.93 1.21 -5.87
N ASP A 62 4.23 2.31 -5.19
CA ASP A 62 3.21 3.11 -4.52
C ASP A 62 2.42 4.00 -5.52
N GLN A 63 1.51 4.82 -4.99
CA GLN A 63 0.70 5.74 -5.79
C GLN A 63 1.52 6.84 -6.49
N SER A 64 2.73 7.12 -6.03
CA SER A 64 3.68 8.05 -6.65
C SER A 64 4.60 7.37 -7.67
N ASN A 65 4.32 6.09 -8.00
CA ASN A 65 5.16 5.23 -8.84
C ASN A 65 6.57 4.98 -8.27
N LYS A 66 6.81 5.23 -6.98
CA LYS A 66 8.08 4.88 -6.35
C LYS A 66 8.13 3.37 -6.11
N MET A 67 9.27 2.76 -6.38
CA MET A 67 9.49 1.32 -6.21
C MET A 67 9.84 0.98 -4.75
N TRP A 68 9.29 -0.14 -4.28
CA TRP A 68 9.51 -0.68 -2.94
C TRP A 68 9.70 -2.19 -2.99
N GLU A 69 10.59 -2.69 -2.13
CA GLU A 69 10.82 -4.11 -1.88
C GLU A 69 10.26 -4.46 -0.50
N ILE A 70 9.27 -5.35 -0.47
CA ILE A 70 8.62 -5.83 0.75
C ILE A 70 9.11 -7.25 1.03
N TYR A 71 9.82 -7.42 2.14
CA TYR A 71 10.35 -8.72 2.55
C TYR A 71 9.37 -9.39 3.51
N ILE A 72 8.84 -10.54 3.10
CA ILE A 72 7.78 -11.29 3.78
C ILE A 72 8.37 -12.62 4.25
N ASP A 73 8.12 -12.94 5.52
CA ASP A 73 8.51 -14.22 6.10
C ASP A 73 7.63 -15.34 5.51
N PRO A 74 8.20 -16.33 4.82
CA PRO A 74 7.42 -17.38 4.15
C PRO A 74 6.67 -18.28 5.13
N ALA A 75 7.08 -18.35 6.40
CA ALA A 75 6.42 -19.17 7.41
C ALA A 75 5.16 -18.51 7.97
N SER A 76 5.20 -17.20 8.20
CA SER A 76 4.13 -16.45 8.86
C SER A 76 3.32 -15.54 7.94
N GLY A 77 3.87 -15.18 6.77
CA GLY A 77 3.31 -14.17 5.89
C GLY A 77 3.48 -12.75 6.41
N ALA A 78 4.29 -12.55 7.46
CA ALA A 78 4.51 -11.25 8.08
C ALA A 78 5.58 -10.43 7.33
N VAL A 79 5.31 -9.15 7.10
CA VAL A 79 6.31 -8.20 6.61
C VAL A 79 7.40 -8.02 7.67
N LYS A 80 8.65 -8.32 7.32
CA LYS A 80 9.81 -8.16 8.20
C LYS A 80 10.62 -6.90 7.91
N LYS A 81 10.61 -6.45 6.66
CA LYS A 81 11.38 -5.29 6.21
C LYS A 81 10.72 -4.66 4.99
N ILE A 82 10.86 -3.35 4.89
CA ILE A 82 10.50 -2.55 3.72
C ILE A 82 11.74 -1.78 3.31
N SER A 83 12.09 -1.83 2.04
CA SER A 83 13.18 -1.08 1.44
C SER A 83 12.64 -0.23 0.30
N GLY A 84 13.00 1.05 0.27
CA GLY A 84 12.81 1.88 -0.92
C GLY A 84 14.11 1.84 -1.70
N LYS A 85 14.20 0.99 -2.73
CA LYS A 85 15.30 1.10 -3.68
C LYS A 85 14.98 2.26 -4.63
N ASP A 86 15.94 3.16 -4.77
CA ASP A 86 15.86 4.34 -5.64
C ASP A 86 15.62 3.98 -7.11
#